data_AF-A0A6L4AHK1-F1
#
_entry.id   AF-A0A6L4AHK1-F1
#
_cell.length_a   1.000
_cell.length_b   1.000
_cell.length_c   1.000
_cell.angle_alpha   90.00
_cell.angle_beta   90.00
_cell.angle_gamma   90.00
#
_symmetry.space_group_name_H-M   'P 1'
#
loop_
_entity.id
_entity.type
_entity.pdbx_description
1 polymer ?
#
loop_
_entity_poly.entity_id
_entity_poly.type
_entity_poly.pdbx_seq_one_letter_code
_entity_poly.pdbx_strand_id
1 'polypeptide(L)'
;MMYQGSTQACYRSSVQIGIRPQLGRRGSIEIPGGIALWKAVGKTLLVLLPLVFGCQLVLKSLSTGIEEDIGRIDNQYYNLMITNSLLKAERTGLLTPEKVESLAGRKIALQKPEKGQVLVYHRASGQFRYL
;
A
#
# COMPACT_ATOMS: atom_id res chain seq x y z
N MET A 1 -17.48 -58.89 -99.39
CA MET A 1 -16.72 -58.26 -98.28
C MET A 1 -17.72 -57.75 -97.27
N MET A 2 -17.64 -58.30 -96.05
CA MET A 2 -18.47 -57.94 -94.90
C MET A 2 -18.08 -56.58 -94.35
N TYR A 3 -19.06 -55.71 -94.13
CA TYR A 3 -18.98 -54.68 -93.09
C TYR A 3 -20.25 -54.75 -92.25
N GLN A 4 -20.09 -55.44 -91.13
CA GLN A 4 -21.04 -55.65 -90.06
C GLN A 4 -21.24 -54.30 -89.34
N GLY A 5 -22.36 -53.62 -89.59
CA GLY A 5 -22.73 -52.40 -88.86
C GLY A 5 -23.51 -52.76 -87.60
N SER A 6 -22.81 -53.14 -86.52
CA SER A 6 -23.45 -53.33 -85.20
C SER A 6 -23.73 -51.98 -84.55
N THR A 7 -24.92 -51.43 -84.81
CA THR A 7 -25.48 -50.36 -83.98
C THR A 7 -26.73 -50.88 -83.28
N GLN A 8 -26.53 -51.82 -82.35
CA GLN A 8 -27.54 -52.08 -81.34
C GLN A 8 -27.70 -50.80 -80.51
N ALA A 9 -28.89 -50.21 -80.60
CA ALA A 9 -29.33 -49.16 -79.70
C ALA A 9 -29.44 -49.74 -78.28
N CYS A 10 -28.34 -49.69 -77.53
CA CYS A 10 -28.35 -49.93 -76.10
C CYS A 10 -29.17 -48.81 -75.45
N TYR A 11 -30.45 -49.10 -75.20
CA TYR A 11 -31.32 -48.33 -74.32
C TYR A 11 -30.71 -48.34 -72.91
N ARG A 12 -29.87 -47.35 -72.63
CA ARG A 12 -29.40 -47.08 -71.27
C ARG A 12 -30.60 -46.51 -70.52
N SER A 13 -31.18 -47.30 -69.63
CA SER A 13 -32.26 -46.83 -68.77
C SER A 13 -31.77 -45.63 -67.98
N SER A 14 -32.29 -44.45 -68.30
CA SER A 14 -32.15 -43.24 -67.50
C SER A 14 -33.05 -43.40 -66.27
N VAL A 15 -32.69 -44.32 -65.38
CA VAL A 15 -33.20 -44.27 -64.02
C VAL A 15 -32.56 -43.02 -63.42
N GLN A 16 -33.36 -41.95 -63.32
CA GLN A 16 -33.03 -40.80 -62.50
C GLN A 16 -33.00 -41.27 -61.04
N ILE A 17 -31.91 -41.93 -60.66
CA ILE A 17 -31.55 -42.05 -59.27
C ILE A 17 -31.17 -40.63 -58.89
N GLY A 18 -32.16 -39.91 -58.36
CA GLY A 18 -31.97 -38.61 -57.73
C GLY A 18 -31.11 -38.83 -56.51
N ILE A 19 -29.80 -39.00 -56.72
CA ILE A 19 -28.79 -38.86 -55.70
C ILE A 19 -28.80 -37.38 -55.37
N ARG A 20 -29.71 -36.97 -54.47
CA ARG A 20 -29.56 -35.70 -53.77
C ARG A 20 -28.23 -35.82 -53.07
N PRO A 21 -27.18 -35.04 -53.43
CA PRO A 21 -26.10 -34.87 -52.50
C PRO A 21 -26.75 -34.18 -51.31
N GLN A 22 -27.04 -34.95 -50.25
CA GLN A 22 -27.10 -34.36 -48.93
C GLN A 22 -25.69 -33.83 -48.72
N LEU A 23 -25.46 -32.58 -49.13
CA LEU A 23 -24.46 -31.75 -48.50
C LEU A 23 -24.84 -31.82 -47.04
N GLY A 24 -24.16 -32.72 -46.32
CA GLY A 24 -24.09 -32.73 -44.88
C GLY A 24 -23.61 -31.35 -44.53
N ARG A 25 -24.58 -30.46 -44.29
CA ARG A 25 -24.44 -29.23 -43.54
C ARG A 25 -23.66 -29.68 -42.33
N ARG A 26 -22.35 -29.37 -42.32
CA ARG A 26 -21.46 -29.61 -41.19
C ARG A 26 -22.29 -29.30 -39.96
N GLY A 27 -22.54 -30.33 -39.16
CA GLY A 27 -23.25 -30.18 -37.90
C GLY A 27 -22.47 -29.15 -37.11
N SER A 28 -22.88 -27.89 -37.22
CA SER A 28 -22.69 -26.96 -36.14
C SER A 28 -23.36 -27.67 -35.00
N ILE A 29 -22.55 -28.14 -34.06
CA ILE A 29 -22.99 -28.57 -32.76
C ILE A 29 -23.90 -27.43 -32.30
N GLU A 30 -25.21 -27.63 -32.44
CA GLU A 30 -26.23 -26.70 -32.00
C GLU A 30 -26.22 -26.84 -30.49
N ILE A 31 -25.20 -26.26 -29.87
CA ILE A 31 -25.23 -25.90 -28.46
C ILE A 31 -26.49 -25.03 -28.35
N PRO A 32 -27.51 -25.44 -27.57
CA PRO A 32 -28.76 -24.73 -27.49
C PRO A 32 -28.48 -23.36 -26.84
N GLY A 33 -28.28 -22.35 -27.70
CA GLY A 33 -27.78 -21.05 -27.28
C GLY A 33 -26.69 -20.48 -28.19
N GLY A 34 -26.96 -20.34 -29.49
CA GLY A 34 -26.01 -19.84 -30.50
C GLY A 34 -25.46 -18.42 -30.27
N ILE A 35 -25.08 -17.73 -31.35
CA ILE A 35 -24.43 -16.39 -31.36
C ILE A 35 -25.11 -15.37 -30.41
N ALA A 36 -26.41 -15.49 -30.16
CA ALA A 36 -27.14 -14.66 -29.20
C ALA A 36 -26.64 -14.80 -27.75
N LEU A 37 -26.28 -16.00 -27.31
CA LEU A 37 -25.75 -16.27 -25.96
C LEU A 37 -24.33 -15.71 -25.83
N TRP A 38 -23.50 -15.85 -26.86
CA TRP A 38 -22.18 -15.19 -26.93
C TRP A 38 -22.27 -13.66 -26.95
N LYS A 39 -23.27 -13.09 -27.63
CA LYS A 39 -23.53 -11.63 -27.58
C LYS A 39 -24.00 -11.20 -26.20
N ALA A 40 -24.84 -11.98 -25.54
CA ALA A 40 -25.29 -11.71 -24.17
C ALA A 40 -24.12 -11.78 -23.18
N VAL A 41 -23.31 -12.84 -23.25
CA VAL A 41 -22.08 -13.02 -22.45
C VAL A 41 -21.07 -11.91 -22.73
N GLY A 42 -20.89 -11.52 -23.99
CA GLY A 42 -20.02 -10.41 -24.35
C GLY A 42 -20.48 -9.08 -23.76
N LYS A 43 -21.79 -8.78 -23.80
CA LYS A 43 -22.36 -7.58 -23.17
C LYS A 43 -22.23 -7.59 -21.66
N THR A 44 -22.52 -8.72 -21.01
CA THR A 44 -22.36 -8.82 -19.55
C THR A 44 -20.91 -8.70 -19.15
N LEU A 45 -19.98 -9.34 -19.86
CA LEU A 45 -18.55 -9.21 -19.61
C LEU A 45 -18.05 -7.77 -19.79
N LEU A 46 -18.52 -7.09 -20.83
CA LEU A 46 -18.13 -5.70 -21.13
C LEU A 46 -18.62 -4.71 -20.06
N VAL A 47 -19.72 -5.00 -19.37
CA VAL A 47 -20.20 -4.20 -18.23
C VAL A 47 -19.54 -4.61 -16.93
N LEU A 48 -19.31 -5.90 -16.73
CA LEU A 48 -18.78 -6.44 -15.48
C LEU A 48 -17.30 -6.09 -15.29
N LEU A 49 -16.53 -6.04 -16.38
CA LEU A 49 -15.11 -5.68 -16.37
C LEU A 49 -14.85 -4.25 -15.83
N PRO A 50 -15.44 -3.16 -16.37
CA PRO A 50 -15.24 -1.82 -15.83
C PRO A 50 -15.79 -1.68 -14.42
N LEU A 51 -16.81 -2.46 -14.04
CA LEU A 51 -17.36 -2.44 -12.68
C LEU A 51 -16.35 -3.03 -11.68
N VAL A 52 -15.74 -4.17 -11.98
CA VAL A 52 -14.69 -4.77 -11.14
C VAL A 52 -13.47 -3.85 -11.06
N PHE A 53 -13.03 -3.29 -12.19
CA PHE A 53 -11.94 -2.32 -12.21
C PHE A 53 -12.26 -1.05 -11.41
N GLY A 54 -13.49 -0.54 -11.50
CA GLY A 54 -13.96 0.59 -10.70
C GLY A 54 -13.93 0.29 -9.21
N CYS A 55 -14.43 -0.87 -8.78
CA CYS A 55 -14.35 -1.31 -7.38
C CYS A 55 -12.89 -1.44 -6.90
N GLN A 56 -12.01 -2.01 -7.72
CA GLN A 56 -10.57 -2.11 -7.41
C GLN A 56 -9.92 -0.74 -7.25
N LEU A 57 -10.26 0.23 -8.10
CA LEU A 57 -9.75 1.61 -8.01
C LEU A 57 -10.24 2.31 -6.74
N VAL A 58 -11.52 2.17 -6.39
CA VAL A 58 -12.07 2.75 -5.15
C VAL A 58 -11.40 2.16 -3.91
N LEU A 59 -11.25 0.83 -3.86
CA LEU A 59 -10.58 0.15 -2.75
C LEU A 59 -9.12 0.60 -2.62
N LYS A 60 -8.39 0.72 -3.74
CA LYS A 60 -7.02 1.24 -3.72
C LYS A 60 -6.96 2.70 -3.28
N SER A 61 -7.86 3.55 -3.77
CA SER A 61 -7.93 4.96 -3.39
C SER A 61 -8.22 5.15 -1.89
N LEU A 62 -9.05 4.28 -1.30
CA LEU A 62 -9.31 4.29 0.13
C LEU A 62 -8.07 3.81 0.91
N SER A 63 -7.38 2.78 0.40
CA SER A 63 -6.15 2.27 1.01
C SER A 63 -5.04 3.32 1.03
N THR A 64 -4.87 4.08 -0.05
CA THR A 64 -3.84 5.12 -0.12
C THR A 64 -4.11 6.26 0.85
N GLY A 65 -5.38 6.64 1.05
CA GLY A 65 -5.74 7.66 2.05
C GLY A 65 -5.39 7.25 3.47
N ILE A 66 -5.59 5.96 3.80
CA ILE A 66 -5.25 5.41 5.13
C ILE A 66 -3.72 5.37 5.33
N GLU A 67 -2.97 5.01 4.30
CA GLU A 67 -1.51 4.91 4.37
C GLU A 67 -0.83 6.29 4.54
N GLU A 68 -1.38 7.33 3.90
CA GLU A 68 -0.94 8.71 4.08
C GLU A 68 -1.19 9.23 5.51
N ASP A 69 -2.35 8.90 6.10
CA ASP A 69 -2.68 9.30 7.47
C ASP A 69 -1.81 8.57 8.51
N ILE A 70 -1.54 7.28 8.30
CA ILE A 70 -0.62 6.51 9.15
C ILE A 70 0.80 7.09 9.06
N GLY A 71 1.28 7.43 7.86
CA GLY A 71 2.60 8.04 7.68
C GLY A 71 2.75 9.40 8.38
N ARG A 72 1.68 10.20 8.46
CA ARG A 72 1.69 11.47 9.22
C ARG A 72 1.77 11.26 10.72
N ILE A 73 1.00 10.31 11.25
CA ILE A 73 1.00 9.98 12.68
C ILE A 73 2.36 9.41 13.10
N ASP A 74 2.94 8.54 12.28
CA ASP A 74 4.24 7.92 12.57
C ASP A 74 5.36 8.96 12.62
N ASN A 75 5.39 9.90 11.67
CA ASN A 75 6.34 11.02 11.70
C ASN A 75 6.20 11.91 12.94
N GLN A 76 4.96 12.18 13.38
CA GLN A 76 4.74 12.93 14.62
C GLN A 76 5.21 12.13 15.85
N TYR A 77 4.93 10.84 15.89
CA TYR A 77 5.37 9.95 16.96
C TYR A 77 6.90 9.90 17.07
N TYR A 78 7.62 9.75 15.96
CA TYR A 78 9.09 9.79 15.96
C TYR A 78 9.64 11.13 16.45
N ASN A 79 9.08 12.25 16.00
CA ASN A 79 9.51 13.58 16.46
C ASN A 79 9.29 13.76 17.97
N LEU A 80 8.14 13.32 18.49
CA LEU A 80 7.85 13.31 19.93
C LEU A 80 8.84 12.42 20.70
N MET A 81 9.15 11.23 20.17
CA MET A 81 10.10 10.30 20.80
C MET A 81 11.50 10.90 20.89
N ILE A 82 12.01 11.48 19.80
CA ILE A 82 13.32 12.14 19.75
C ILE A 82 13.35 13.30 20.74
N THR A 83 12.32 14.16 20.73
CA THR A 83 12.24 15.32 21.62
C THR A 83 12.22 14.91 23.09
N ASN A 84 11.47 13.85 23.43
CA ASN A 84 11.43 13.33 24.80
C ASN A 84 12.79 12.77 25.24
N SER A 85 13.50 12.07 24.35
CA SER A 85 14.83 11.55 24.63
C SER A 85 15.83 12.68 24.89
N LEU A 86 15.83 13.71 24.04
CA LEU A 86 16.67 14.89 24.20
C LEU A 86 16.39 15.62 25.51
N LEU A 87 15.11 15.86 25.84
CA LEU A 87 14.71 16.51 27.09
C LEU A 87 15.10 15.68 28.32
N LYS A 88 15.00 14.34 28.24
CA LYS A 88 15.48 13.47 29.33
C LYS A 88 16.98 13.58 29.51
N ALA A 89 17.75 13.56 28.43
CA ALA A 89 19.20 13.71 28.46
C ALA A 89 19.63 15.10 28.98
N GLU A 90 18.93 16.14 28.57
CA GLU A 90 19.15 17.50 29.07
C GLU A 90 18.82 17.60 30.56
N ARG A 91 17.69 17.02 30.98
CA ARG A 91 17.29 16.99 32.39
C ARG A 91 18.30 16.25 33.26
N THR A 92 18.78 15.09 32.84
CA THR A 92 19.84 14.38 33.58
C THR A 92 21.12 15.19 33.62
N GLY A 93 21.50 15.84 32.51
CA GLY A 93 22.65 16.74 32.45
C GLY A 93 22.52 18.00 33.32
N LEU A 94 21.30 18.51 33.54
CA LEU A 94 21.02 19.66 34.42
C LEU A 94 20.99 19.28 35.90
N LEU A 95 20.56 18.06 36.20
CA LEU A 95 20.45 17.54 37.57
C LEU A 95 21.69 16.79 38.05
N THR A 96 22.80 16.85 37.31
CA THR A 96 24.06 16.30 37.81
C THR A 96 24.51 17.05 39.06
N PRO A 97 25.01 16.36 40.08
CA PRO A 97 25.39 16.97 41.36
C PRO A 97 26.39 18.11 41.15
N GLU A 98 27.38 17.94 40.27
CA GLU A 98 28.38 18.96 39.93
C GLU A 98 27.76 20.26 39.38
N LYS A 99 26.73 20.14 38.53
CA LYS A 99 26.09 21.30 37.90
C LYS A 99 25.13 21.99 38.85
N VAL A 100 24.47 21.22 39.71
CA VAL A 100 23.64 21.72 40.82
C VAL A 100 24.52 22.46 41.84
N GLU A 101 25.64 21.88 42.26
CA GLU A 101 26.60 22.50 43.17
C GLU A 101 27.22 23.76 42.57
N SER A 102 27.59 23.74 41.29
CA SER A 102 28.11 24.91 40.57
C SER A 102 27.08 26.05 40.50
N LEU A 103 25.82 25.73 40.19
CA LEU A 103 24.73 26.71 40.17
C LEU A 103 24.41 27.25 41.57
N ALA A 104 24.39 26.38 42.58
CA ALA A 104 24.19 26.78 43.97
C ALA A 104 25.34 27.67 44.45
N GLY A 105 26.59 27.28 44.18
CA GLY A 105 27.78 28.04 44.49
C GLY A 105 27.78 29.42 43.83
N ARG A 106 27.39 29.53 42.56
CA ARG A 106 27.22 30.83 41.90
C ARG A 106 26.15 31.70 42.56
N LYS A 107 24.99 31.13 42.90
CA LYS A 107 23.92 31.87 43.57
C LYS A 107 24.31 32.34 44.98
N ILE A 108 25.02 31.50 45.73
CA ILE A 108 25.55 31.83 47.05
C ILE A 108 26.64 32.91 46.92
N ALA A 109 27.53 32.81 45.94
CA ALA A 109 28.57 33.82 45.70
C ALA A 109 28.03 35.19 45.26
N LEU A 110 26.85 35.23 44.63
CA LEU A 110 26.15 36.46 44.27
C LEU A 110 25.43 37.12 45.45
N GLN A 111 25.15 36.37 46.52
CA GLN A 111 24.55 36.92 47.74
C GLN A 111 25.65 37.36 48.70
N LYS A 112 25.60 38.63 49.12
CA LYS A 112 26.42 39.10 50.23
C LYS A 112 25.94 38.39 51.51
N PRO A 113 26.81 37.65 52.23
CA PRO A 113 26.40 36.99 53.46
C PRO A 113 25.94 38.03 54.49
N GLU A 114 24.83 37.74 55.17
CA GLU A 114 24.37 38.54 56.31
C GLU A 114 25.27 38.30 57.53
N LYS A 115 25.26 39.25 58.46
CA LYS A 115 26.06 39.14 59.68
C LYS A 115 25.70 37.87 60.44
N GLY A 116 26.69 37.05 60.78
CA GLY A 116 26.47 35.77 61.46
C GLY A 116 26.37 34.53 60.56
N GLN A 117 26.36 34.66 59.22
CA GLN A 117 26.23 33.50 58.33
C GLN A 117 27.56 32.83 57.97
N VAL A 118 28.67 33.56 58.00
CA VAL A 118 29.99 33.05 57.57
C VAL A 118 31.02 33.24 58.66
N LEU A 119 31.72 32.17 59.02
CA LEU A 119 32.86 32.19 59.94
C LEU A 119 34.14 32.43 59.15
N VAL A 120 34.81 33.55 59.41
CA VAL A 120 36.12 33.88 58.84
C VAL A 120 37.21 33.63 59.87
N TYR A 121 38.25 32.89 59.46
CA TYR A 121 39.41 32.66 60.31
C TYR A 121 40.23 33.93 60.45
N HIS A 122 40.34 34.44 61.68
CA HIS A 122 41.10 35.64 61.97
C HIS A 122 42.52 35.24 62.41
N ARG A 123 43.48 35.33 61.49
CA ARG A 123 44.86 34.83 61.68
C ARG A 123 45.59 35.44 62.88
N ALA A 124 45.28 36.69 63.20
CA ALA A 124 45.88 37.41 64.33
C ALA A 124 45.37 36.94 65.71
N SER A 125 44.12 36.47 65.80
CA SER A 125 43.54 36.02 67.07
C SER A 125 43.40 34.50 67.16
N GLY A 126 43.78 33.75 66.11
CA GLY A 126 43.68 32.29 66.08
C GLY A 126 42.25 31.75 66.21
N GLN A 127 41.24 32.58 65.94
CA GLN A 127 39.83 32.27 66.21
C GLN A 127 38.99 32.52 64.96
N PHE A 128 37.94 31.71 64.79
CA PHE A 128 36.90 31.97 63.81
C PHE A 128 35.94 33.04 64.36
N ARG A 129 35.69 34.08 63.56
CA ARG A 129 34.73 35.14 63.89
C ARG A 129 33.67 35.21 62.81
N TYR A 130 32.43 35.45 63.20
CA TYR A 130 31.37 35.70 62.24
C TYR A 130 31.62 37.03 61.51
N LEU A 131 31.42 37.03 60.18
CA LEU A 131 31.34 38.23 59.34
C LEU A 131 30.16 39.12 59.77
#